data_AF-L7JWE4-F1
#
_entry.id   AF-L7JWE4-F1
#
_cell.length_a   1.000
_cell.length_b   1.000
_cell.length_c   1.000
_cell.angle_alpha   90.00
_cell.angle_beta   90.00
_cell.angle_gamma   90.00
#
_symmetry.space_group_name_H-M   'P 1'
#
loop_
_entity.id
_entity.type
_entity.pdbx_description
1 polymer ?
#
loop_
_entity_poly.entity_id
_entity_poly.type
_entity_poly.pdbx_seq_one_letter_code
_entity_poly.pdbx_strand_id
1 'polypeptide(L)'
;MCLRHPCIQMDEKISSEFFGLLFNLCIKSTTSPYSLGESIGNRLADDFILHTGISRKLSIDEFVHTVQNDFFPHYFSYSPKRRGNVLLFKHFNVFAHMRDAKGALNVFAGILNVIGACLCDDISVKAEDGNVNERGIVFNDRKNEKMKFYNVEMQNDDTST
;
A
#
# COMPACT_ATOMS: atom_id res chain seq x y z
N MET A 1 7.19 -36.65 -23.47
CA MET A 1 7.85 -35.62 -22.65
C MET A 1 7.51 -34.27 -23.24
N CYS A 2 6.59 -33.52 -22.63
CA CYS A 2 6.26 -32.16 -23.08
C CYS A 2 7.19 -31.17 -22.39
N LEU A 3 8.11 -30.58 -23.16
CA LEU A 3 8.94 -29.46 -22.74
C LEU A 3 8.03 -28.23 -22.59
N ARG A 4 7.60 -27.94 -21.35
CA ARG A 4 6.97 -26.65 -21.03
C ARG A 4 8.02 -25.58 -21.25
N HIS A 5 7.89 -24.85 -22.36
CA HIS A 5 8.61 -23.61 -22.56
C HIS A 5 8.17 -22.65 -21.45
N PRO A 6 9.09 -21.99 -20.72
CA PRO A 6 8.71 -20.89 -19.87
C PRO A 6 8.18 -19.78 -20.79
N CYS A 7 6.87 -19.54 -20.75
CA CYS A 7 6.32 -18.29 -21.24
C CYS A 7 6.87 -17.19 -20.34
N ILE A 8 8.00 -16.60 -20.73
CA ILE A 8 8.47 -15.35 -20.17
C ILE A 8 7.47 -14.31 -20.67
N GLN A 9 6.43 -14.02 -19.89
CA GLN A 9 5.63 -12.82 -20.10
C GLN A 9 6.58 -11.64 -19.94
N MET A 10 6.92 -11.00 -21.05
CA MET A 10 7.56 -9.69 -21.02
C MET A 10 6.48 -8.71 -20.60
N ASP A 11 6.53 -8.25 -19.35
CA ASP A 11 5.70 -7.14 -18.91
C ASP A 11 6.05 -5.93 -19.79
N GLU A 12 5.09 -5.44 -20.57
CA GLU A 12 5.24 -4.20 -21.32
C GLU A 12 5.41 -3.05 -20.33
N LYS A 13 6.63 -2.48 -20.27
CA LYS A 13 6.95 -1.39 -19.34
C LYS A 13 6.64 -0.05 -19.98
N ILE A 14 5.86 0.78 -19.28
CA ILE A 14 5.69 2.19 -19.60
C ILE A 14 6.73 3.04 -18.87
N SER A 15 7.04 4.23 -19.40
CA SER A 15 7.96 5.15 -18.72
C SER A 15 7.36 5.67 -17.41
N SER A 16 8.20 5.79 -16.38
CA SER A 16 7.79 6.30 -15.06
C SER A 16 7.28 7.74 -15.11
N GLU A 17 7.80 8.55 -16.04
CA GLU A 17 7.36 9.92 -16.28
C GLU A 17 5.94 9.96 -16.85
N PHE A 18 5.66 9.17 -17.90
CA PHE A 18 4.33 9.09 -18.50
C PHE A 18 3.30 8.58 -17.47
N PHE A 19 3.65 7.51 -16.74
CA PHE A 19 2.81 7.01 -15.65
C PHE A 19 2.58 8.09 -14.59
N GLY A 20 3.63 8.79 -14.13
CA GLY A 20 3.52 9.84 -13.13
C GLY A 20 2.59 10.98 -13.54
N LEU A 21 2.63 11.40 -14.82
CA LEU A 21 1.72 12.41 -15.37
C LEU A 21 0.28 11.93 -15.41
N LEU A 22 0.03 10.73 -15.95
CA LEU A 22 -1.30 10.12 -15.99
C LEU A 22 -1.87 9.93 -14.59
N PHE A 23 -1.06 9.40 -13.69
CA PHE A 23 -1.43 9.13 -12.31
C PHE A 23 -1.81 10.41 -11.55
N ASN A 24 -1.06 11.51 -11.76
CA ASN A 24 -1.38 12.83 -11.22
C ASN A 24 -2.71 13.37 -11.77
N LEU A 25 -3.04 13.12 -13.04
CA LEU A 25 -4.35 13.50 -13.61
C LEU A 25 -5.49 12.69 -12.99
N CYS A 26 -5.32 11.39 -12.78
CA CYS A 26 -6.30 10.54 -12.10
C CYS A 26 -6.55 11.00 -10.67
N ILE A 27 -5.49 11.32 -9.91
CA ILE A 27 -5.61 11.82 -8.53
C ILE A 27 -6.36 13.16 -8.49
N LYS A 28 -6.11 14.07 -9.45
CA LYS A 28 -6.81 15.36 -9.52
C LYS A 28 -8.28 15.26 -9.89
N SER A 29 -8.67 14.19 -10.60
CA SER A 29 -10.04 14.00 -11.08
C SER A 29 -10.90 13.16 -10.15
N THR A 30 -10.30 12.47 -9.17
CA THR A 30 -11.05 11.70 -8.17
C THR A 30 -11.38 12.53 -6.94
N THR A 31 -12.56 12.30 -6.39
CA THR A 31 -13.00 12.86 -5.10
C THR A 31 -12.48 12.04 -3.90
N SER A 32 -12.07 10.79 -4.14
CA SER A 32 -11.52 9.88 -3.13
C SER A 32 -10.32 9.12 -3.72
N PRO A 33 -9.09 9.59 -3.52
CA PRO A 33 -7.89 8.87 -3.96
C PRO A 33 -7.78 7.47 -3.35
N TYR A 34 -8.23 7.28 -2.11
CA TYR A 34 -8.23 5.97 -1.48
C TYR A 34 -9.15 4.97 -2.20
N SER A 35 -10.38 5.36 -2.50
CA SER A 35 -11.35 4.50 -3.21
C SER A 35 -10.94 4.20 -4.66
N LEU A 36 -10.24 5.15 -5.32
CA LEU A 36 -9.58 4.89 -6.59
C LEU A 36 -8.54 3.77 -6.43
N GLY A 37 -7.75 3.84 -5.37
CA GLY A 37 -6.79 2.80 -5.00
C GLY A 37 -7.44 1.44 -4.76
N GLU A 38 -8.54 1.37 -4.01
CA GLU A 38 -9.27 0.12 -3.79
C GLU A 38 -9.77 -0.48 -5.12
N SER A 39 -10.27 0.36 -6.03
CA SER A 39 -10.74 -0.10 -7.35
C SER A 39 -9.61 -0.70 -8.19
N ILE A 40 -8.41 -0.11 -8.13
CA ILE A 40 -7.21 -0.65 -8.78
C ILE A 40 -6.76 -1.94 -8.08
N GLY A 41 -6.75 -1.94 -6.74
CA GLY A 41 -6.35 -3.07 -5.90
C GLY A 41 -7.20 -4.31 -6.16
N ASN A 42 -8.51 -4.17 -6.35
CA ASN A 42 -9.39 -5.30 -6.69
C ASN A 42 -9.01 -5.99 -7.99
N ARG A 43 -8.41 -5.27 -8.95
CA ARG A 43 -7.92 -5.84 -10.21
C ARG A 43 -6.50 -6.38 -10.11
N LEU A 44 -5.66 -5.76 -9.28
CA LEU A 44 -4.26 -6.14 -9.08
C LEU A 44 -4.06 -7.27 -8.07
N ALA A 45 -5.03 -7.51 -7.16
CA ALA A 45 -4.84 -8.46 -6.07
C ALA A 45 -4.60 -9.89 -6.59
N ASP A 46 -5.42 -10.37 -7.52
CA ASP A 46 -5.26 -11.72 -8.08
C ASP A 46 -3.92 -11.87 -8.81
N ASP A 47 -3.53 -10.86 -9.59
CA ASP A 47 -2.25 -10.82 -10.30
C ASP A 47 -1.07 -10.92 -9.31
N PHE A 48 -1.08 -10.10 -8.26
CA PHE A 48 -0.03 -10.11 -7.25
C PHE A 48 0.04 -11.43 -6.47
N ILE A 49 -1.12 -12.01 -6.13
CA ILE A 49 -1.20 -13.30 -5.42
C ILE A 49 -0.66 -14.42 -6.31
N LEU A 50 -1.01 -14.43 -7.59
CA LEU A 50 -0.49 -15.39 -8.56
C LEU A 50 1.01 -15.23 -8.77
N HIS A 51 1.51 -14.00 -8.86
CA HIS A 51 2.93 -13.69 -9.02
C HIS A 51 3.75 -14.19 -7.81
N THR A 52 3.29 -13.92 -6.60
CA THR A 52 4.00 -14.28 -5.36
C THR A 52 3.78 -15.73 -4.94
N GLY A 53 2.73 -16.39 -5.42
CA GLY A 53 2.38 -17.77 -5.05
C GLY A 53 1.95 -17.94 -3.59
N ILE A 54 1.59 -16.84 -2.91
CA ILE A 54 1.21 -16.86 -1.50
C ILE A 54 -0.17 -17.50 -1.35
N SER A 55 -0.21 -18.64 -0.67
CA SER A 55 -1.42 -19.45 -0.48
C SER A 55 -1.96 -19.44 0.95
N ARG A 56 -1.24 -18.82 1.89
CA ARG A 56 -1.62 -18.73 3.30
C ARG A 56 -1.81 -17.28 3.74
N LYS A 57 -2.51 -17.10 4.86
CA LYS A 57 -2.54 -15.83 5.56
C LYS A 57 -1.14 -15.47 6.12
N LEU A 58 -0.82 -14.19 6.04
CA LEU A 58 0.40 -13.58 6.51
C LEU A 58 0.13 -12.82 7.81
N SER A 59 1.13 -12.76 8.67
CA SER A 59 1.18 -11.72 9.70
C SER A 59 1.38 -10.34 9.05
N ILE A 60 1.05 -9.26 9.76
CA ILE A 60 1.28 -7.90 9.26
C ILE A 60 2.77 -7.68 8.93
N ASP A 61 3.67 -8.19 9.76
CA ASP A 61 5.12 -8.06 9.55
C ASP A 61 5.57 -8.69 8.22
N GLU A 62 5.10 -9.91 7.96
CA GLU A 62 5.32 -10.63 6.69
C GLU A 62 4.70 -9.88 5.52
N PHE A 63 3.49 -9.34 5.66
CA PHE A 63 2.86 -8.58 4.59
C PHE A 63 3.61 -7.29 4.27
N VAL A 64 4.04 -6.52 5.28
CA VAL A 64 4.88 -5.33 5.05
C VAL A 64 6.20 -5.72 4.37
N HIS A 65 6.80 -6.86 4.76
CA HIS A 65 7.99 -7.39 4.11
C HIS A 65 7.74 -7.71 2.62
N THR A 66 6.65 -8.42 2.32
CA THR A 66 6.26 -8.78 0.95
C THR A 66 5.95 -7.55 0.11
N VAL A 67 5.26 -6.55 0.66
CA VAL A 67 5.00 -5.30 -0.07
C VAL A 67 6.30 -4.56 -0.39
N GLN A 68 7.26 -4.54 0.54
CA GLN A 68 8.55 -3.89 0.35
C GLN A 68 9.40 -4.56 -0.74
N ASN A 69 9.46 -5.90 -0.74
CA ASN A 69 10.43 -6.66 -1.53
C ASN A 69 9.85 -7.25 -2.81
N ASP A 70 8.53 -7.42 -2.90
CA ASP A 70 7.88 -8.02 -4.06
C ASP A 70 6.97 -7.01 -4.78
N PHE A 71 6.02 -6.37 -4.07
CA PHE A 71 5.03 -5.49 -4.71
C PHE A 71 5.64 -4.28 -5.40
N PHE A 72 6.35 -3.41 -4.66
CA PHE A 72 6.91 -2.20 -5.25
C PHE A 72 8.04 -2.48 -6.26
N PRO A 73 8.93 -3.46 -6.03
CA PRO A 73 9.94 -3.83 -7.02
C PRO A 73 9.32 -4.33 -8.32
N HIS A 74 8.28 -5.16 -8.24
CA HIS A 74 7.62 -5.71 -9.41
C HIS A 74 6.90 -4.62 -10.23
N TYR A 75 6.02 -3.84 -9.62
CA TYR A 75 5.18 -2.88 -10.35
C TYR A 75 5.85 -1.53 -10.62
N PHE A 76 6.81 -1.12 -9.78
CA PHE A 76 7.38 0.23 -9.84
C PHE A 76 8.90 0.27 -9.95
N SER A 77 9.57 -0.90 -9.98
CA SER A 77 11.03 -0.98 -9.95
C SER A 77 11.63 -0.13 -8.82
N TYR A 78 10.95 -0.12 -7.67
CA TYR A 78 11.26 0.72 -6.52
C TYR A 78 11.18 -0.11 -5.23
N SER A 79 12.09 0.14 -4.28
CA SER A 79 12.05 -0.52 -2.96
C SER A 79 11.92 0.54 -1.87
N PRO A 80 10.74 0.68 -1.23
CA PRO A 80 10.59 1.62 -0.13
C PRO A 80 11.45 1.21 1.07
N LYS A 81 11.82 2.18 1.90
CA LYS A 81 12.52 1.90 3.15
C LYS A 81 11.51 1.51 4.22
N ARG A 82 11.68 0.35 4.84
CA ARG A 82 10.83 -0.08 5.95
C ARG A 82 11.35 0.41 7.31
N ARG A 83 10.42 0.81 8.18
CA ARG A 83 10.65 1.11 9.60
C ARG A 83 9.48 0.55 10.43
N GLY A 84 9.65 -0.66 10.96
CA GLY A 84 8.55 -1.38 11.61
C GLY A 84 7.42 -1.66 10.61
N ASN A 85 6.21 -1.19 10.94
CA ASN A 85 5.01 -1.33 10.10
C ASN A 85 4.78 -0.10 9.20
N VAL A 86 5.82 0.69 8.92
CA VAL A 86 5.75 1.84 8.03
C VAL A 86 6.68 1.62 6.85
N LEU A 87 6.18 1.88 5.64
CA LEU A 87 6.98 1.99 4.42
C LEU A 87 7.18 3.46 4.08
N LEU A 88 8.44 3.88 3.96
CA LEU A 88 8.86 5.26 3.70
C LEU A 88 9.35 5.40 2.26
N PHE A 89 8.84 6.42 1.59
CA PHE A 89 9.06 6.64 0.16
C PHE A 89 10.02 7.81 -0.08
N LYS A 90 11.32 7.53 -0.08
CA LYS A 90 12.37 8.49 -0.46
C LYS A 90 12.69 8.41 -1.94
N HIS A 91 12.77 9.56 -2.61
CA HIS A 91 13.13 9.68 -4.03
C HIS A 91 12.30 8.78 -4.97
N PHE A 92 11.01 8.59 -4.66
CA PHE A 92 10.15 7.78 -5.51
C PHE A 92 9.75 8.58 -6.76
N ASN A 93 10.21 8.15 -7.94
CA ASN A 93 10.05 8.90 -9.21
C ASN A 93 8.59 9.22 -9.56
N VAL A 94 7.64 8.37 -9.16
CA VAL A 94 6.20 8.62 -9.35
C VAL A 94 5.76 9.92 -8.67
N PHE A 95 6.46 10.36 -7.62
CA PHE A 95 6.17 11.60 -6.91
C PHE A 95 6.86 12.84 -7.51
N ALA A 96 7.78 12.69 -8.47
CA ALA A 96 8.56 13.82 -9.01
C ALA A 96 7.68 14.91 -9.64
N HIS A 97 6.53 14.53 -10.19
CA HIS A 97 5.57 15.46 -10.84
C HIS A 97 4.25 15.62 -10.06
N MET A 98 4.20 15.10 -8.82
CA MET A 98 3.00 15.15 -7.98
C MET A 98 2.92 16.45 -7.19
N ARG A 99 1.84 17.19 -7.38
CA ARG A 99 1.51 18.32 -6.49
C ARG A 99 0.87 17.83 -5.18
N ASP A 100 0.06 16.78 -5.27
CA ASP A 100 -0.59 16.13 -4.13
C ASP A 100 -0.05 14.71 -3.94
N ALA A 101 1.08 14.62 -3.24
CA ALA A 101 1.66 13.32 -2.92
C ALA A 101 0.88 12.56 -1.84
N LYS A 102 0.07 13.25 -1.02
CA LYS A 102 -0.80 12.59 -0.05
C LYS A 102 -1.90 11.82 -0.78
N GLY A 103 -2.49 12.43 -1.81
CA GLY A 103 -3.41 11.76 -2.74
C GLY A 103 -2.79 10.51 -3.36
N ALA A 104 -1.54 10.60 -3.82
CA ALA A 104 -0.82 9.45 -4.39
C ALA A 104 -0.60 8.32 -3.36
N LEU A 105 -0.18 8.66 -2.13
CA LEU A 105 -0.03 7.69 -1.05
C LEU A 105 -1.37 7.07 -0.64
N ASN A 106 -2.46 7.84 -0.66
CA ASN A 106 -3.79 7.33 -0.40
C ASN A 106 -4.23 6.32 -1.47
N VAL A 107 -3.89 6.54 -2.74
CA VAL A 107 -4.13 5.53 -3.78
C VAL A 107 -3.36 4.24 -3.47
N PHE A 108 -2.06 4.34 -3.16
CA PHE A 108 -1.28 3.15 -2.79
C PHE A 108 -1.82 2.46 -1.53
N ALA A 109 -2.23 3.23 -0.52
CA ALA A 109 -2.84 2.69 0.68
C ALA A 109 -4.14 1.93 0.36
N GLY A 110 -4.99 2.46 -0.51
CA GLY A 110 -6.21 1.77 -0.96
C GLY A 110 -5.91 0.46 -1.70
N ILE A 111 -4.93 0.46 -2.61
CA ILE A 111 -4.48 -0.75 -3.31
C ILE A 111 -4.03 -1.81 -2.30
N LEU A 112 -3.12 -1.42 -1.40
CA LEU A 112 -2.52 -2.31 -0.42
C LEU A 112 -3.51 -2.76 0.66
N ASN A 113 -4.55 -1.98 0.95
CA ASN A 113 -5.61 -2.39 1.85
C ASN A 113 -6.44 -3.54 1.25
N VAL A 114 -6.73 -3.52 -0.06
CA VAL A 114 -7.42 -4.62 -0.74
C VAL A 114 -6.56 -5.88 -0.77
N ILE A 115 -5.31 -5.74 -1.22
CA ILE A 115 -4.37 -6.88 -1.25
C ILE A 115 -4.15 -7.45 0.15
N GLY A 116 -3.99 -6.55 1.13
CA GLY A 116 -3.86 -6.91 2.54
C GLY A 116 -5.11 -7.60 3.09
N ALA A 117 -6.32 -7.25 2.67
CA ALA A 117 -7.53 -7.95 3.08
C ALA A 117 -7.58 -9.40 2.53
N CYS A 118 -7.01 -9.63 1.34
CA CYS A 118 -6.84 -10.97 0.79
C CYS A 118 -5.79 -11.80 1.57
N LEU A 119 -4.67 -11.17 1.95
CA LEU A 119 -3.48 -11.89 2.45
C LEU A 119 -3.26 -11.83 3.97
N CYS A 120 -3.80 -10.85 4.67
CA CYS A 120 -3.75 -10.71 6.13
C CYS A 120 -5.16 -10.79 6.72
N ASP A 121 -5.22 -11.03 8.03
CA ASP A 121 -6.44 -10.87 8.82
C ASP A 121 -6.48 -9.45 9.40
N ASP A 122 -7.64 -8.80 9.31
CA ASP A 122 -7.94 -7.54 10.00
C ASP A 122 -6.92 -6.40 9.81
N ILE A 123 -6.39 -6.22 8.60
CA ILE A 123 -5.43 -5.13 8.32
C ILE A 123 -6.12 -3.80 7.96
N SER A 124 -5.51 -2.69 8.35
CA SER A 124 -5.86 -1.34 7.90
C SER A 124 -4.61 -0.64 7.38
N VAL A 125 -4.62 -0.23 6.12
CA VAL A 125 -3.51 0.49 5.49
C VAL A 125 -3.91 1.94 5.24
N LYS A 126 -3.07 2.88 5.70
CA LYS A 126 -3.33 4.33 5.62
C LYS A 126 -2.07 5.08 5.17
N ALA A 127 -2.26 6.19 4.47
CA ALA A 127 -1.17 7.12 4.23
C ALA A 127 -0.83 7.87 5.52
N GLU A 128 0.46 8.07 5.78
CA GLU A 128 0.97 8.85 6.91
C GLU A 128 1.60 10.15 6.40
N ASP A 129 1.13 11.26 6.96
CA ASP A 129 1.74 12.58 6.75
C ASP A 129 3.03 12.66 7.57
N GLY A 130 4.16 12.32 6.96
CA GLY A 130 5.48 12.63 7.50
C GLY A 130 6.00 14.00 7.06
N ASN A 131 7.19 14.37 7.55
CA ASN A 131 7.92 15.54 7.03
C ASN A 131 8.08 15.44 5.50
N VAL A 132 8.29 16.57 4.82
CA VAL A 132 8.33 16.69 3.34
C VAL A 132 9.20 15.62 2.65
N ASN A 133 10.20 15.08 3.35
CA ASN A 133 11.18 14.10 2.86
C ASN A 133 10.94 12.65 3.30
N GLU A 134 9.96 12.38 4.18
CA GLU A 134 9.68 11.05 4.74
C GLU A 134 8.18 10.78 4.78
N ARG A 135 7.56 10.76 3.60
CA ARG A 135 6.16 10.35 3.49
C ARG A 135 6.03 8.84 3.55
N GLY A 136 4.96 8.35 4.18
CA GLY A 136 4.85 6.92 4.50
C GLY A 136 3.48 6.31 4.24
N ILE A 137 3.46 4.99 4.25
CA ILE A 137 2.26 4.16 4.35
C ILE A 137 2.41 3.33 5.62
N VAL A 138 1.41 3.41 6.51
CA VAL A 138 1.36 2.67 7.76
C VAL A 138 0.39 1.50 7.65
N PHE A 139 0.79 0.37 8.24
CA PHE A 139 0.04 -0.88 8.26
C PHE A 139 -0.35 -1.19 9.71
N ASN A 140 -1.65 -1.18 9.99
CA ASN A 140 -2.20 -1.38 11.33
C ASN A 140 -2.99 -2.68 11.42
N ASP A 141 -2.99 -3.28 12.60
CA ASP A 141 -3.96 -4.29 12.99
C ASP A 141 -5.25 -3.59 13.46
N ARG A 142 -6.38 -3.86 12.81
CA ARG A 142 -7.70 -3.32 13.19
C ARG A 142 -8.11 -3.79 14.58
N LYS A 143 -7.61 -4.93 15.07
CA LYS A 143 -7.83 -5.38 16.46
C LYS A 143 -7.19 -4.41 17.47
N ASN A 144 -6.00 -3.89 17.15
CA ASN A 144 -5.30 -2.93 18.00
C ASN A 144 -5.84 -1.49 17.85
N GLU A 145 -6.45 -1.13 16.72
CA GLU A 145 -7.15 0.16 16.60
C GLU A 145 -8.36 0.24 17.55
N LYS A 146 -9.13 -0.85 17.71
CA LYS A 146 -10.27 -0.89 18.65
C LYS A 146 -9.87 -0.72 20.11
N MET A 147 -8.74 -1.30 20.55
CA MET A 147 -8.25 -1.14 21.93
C MET A 147 -7.91 0.31 22.28
N LYS A 148 -7.45 1.12 21.31
CA LYS A 148 -7.16 2.55 21.56
C LYS A 148 -8.43 3.36 21.87
N PHE A 149 -9.58 3.00 21.29
CA PHE A 149 -10.84 3.67 21.60
C PHE A 149 -11.34 3.33 23.02
N TYR A 150 -11.25 2.07 23.44
CA TYR A 150 -11.67 1.66 24.79
C TYR A 150 -10.81 2.29 25.89
N ASN A 151 -9.51 2.46 25.69
CA ASN A 151 -8.64 3.06 26.71
C ASN A 151 -8.83 4.57 26.88
N VAL A 152 -9.39 5.27 25.88
CA VAL A 152 -9.70 6.71 25.98
C VAL A 152 -11.04 6.92 26.70
N GLU A 153 -12.01 6.02 26.53
CA GLU A 153 -13.30 6.10 27.24
C GLU A 153 -13.17 5.78 28.74
N MET A 154 -12.19 4.96 29.15
CA MET A 154 -11.98 4.62 30.57
C MET A 154 -11.15 5.64 31.37
N GLN A 155 -10.57 6.67 30.75
CA GLN A 155 -9.76 7.69 31.46
C GLN A 155 -10.53 8.95 31.87
N ASN A 156 -11.83 9.05 31.58
CA ASN A 156 -12.62 10.25 31.87
C ASN A 156 -13.52 10.16 33.13
N ASP A 157 -13.44 9.08 33.92
CA ASP A 157 -14.39 8.83 35.02
C ASP A 157 -13.79 8.90 36.44
N ASP A 158 -12.60 9.50 36.63
CA ASP A 158 -12.01 9.70 37.96
C ASP A 158 -11.47 11.11 38.16
N THR A 159 -12.35 12.12 38.14
CA THR A 159 -12.17 13.35 38.93
C THR A 159 -13.52 13.91 39.37
N SER A 160 -14.09 13.33 40.42
CA SER A 160 -15.09 13.99 41.26
C SER A 160 -15.08 13.37 42.66
N THR A 161 -14.29 13.95 43.56
CA THR A 161 -14.72 14.35 44.91
C THR A 161 -13.68 15.27 45.53
#